data_AF-A0A1J4KCE9-F1
#
_entry.id   AF-A0A1J4KCE9-F1
#
_cell.length_a   1.000
_cell.length_b   1.000
_cell.length_c   1.000
_cell.angle_alpha   90.00
_cell.angle_beta   90.00
_cell.angle_gamma   90.00
#
_symmetry.space_group_name_H-M   'P 1'
#
loop_
_entity.id
_entity.type
_entity.pdbx_description
1 polymer ?
#
loop_
_entity_poly.entity_id
_entity_poly.type
_entity_poly.pdbx_seq_one_letter_code
_entity_poly.pdbx_strand_id
1 'polypeptide(L)'
;MCECECSKCPFKAHATPEFLGHLQEIIYWRRPIPSLVVLLLTNFFFFVIYKLNTGCVATAILLCALHGGLKVVMDKFGDKINGFLFSPPLEKDSENRTDRIRSVEEVTAFVKTYHNYVKFAIDWLNDYLKHQTIKSHVIFFGSAFAAFFVTTLFGTWGLCFVLTNAFLTVPALLLNTELHAFINEKMNKPKTD
;
A
#
# COMPACT_ATOMS: atom_id res chain seq x y z
N MET A 1 2.17 22.04 8.72
CA MET A 1 2.25 22.64 7.37
C MET A 1 3.48 22.12 6.65
N CYS A 2 3.33 21.54 5.45
CA CYS A 2 4.48 21.29 4.58
C CYS A 2 4.80 22.59 3.84
N GLU A 3 5.79 23.33 4.32
CA GLU A 3 6.43 24.45 3.61
C GLU A 3 7.39 23.96 2.50
N CYS A 4 7.15 22.77 1.95
CA CYS A 4 7.70 22.43 0.65
C CYS A 4 6.63 22.82 -0.36
N GLU A 5 6.92 23.83 -1.16
CA GLU A 5 6.28 24.12 -2.45
C GLU A 5 6.46 22.91 -3.40
N CYS A 6 5.90 21.77 -3.04
CA CYS A 6 5.82 20.61 -3.90
C CYS A 6 4.57 20.78 -4.78
N SER A 7 4.55 21.86 -5.56
CA SER A 7 3.54 22.11 -6.60
C SER A 7 3.49 20.98 -7.65
N LYS A 8 4.53 20.14 -7.69
CA LYS A 8 4.67 18.98 -8.58
C LYS A 8 4.56 17.62 -7.90
N CYS A 9 4.10 17.52 -6.65
CA CYS A 9 3.92 16.20 -6.04
C CYS A 9 2.66 15.54 -6.62
N PRO A 10 2.77 14.47 -7.43
CA PRO A 10 1.60 13.85 -8.09
C PRO A 10 0.61 13.30 -7.07
N PHE A 11 1.07 12.96 -5.86
CA PHE A 11 0.24 12.48 -4.77
C PHE A 11 -0.67 13.56 -4.16
N LYS A 12 -0.28 14.85 -4.22
CA LYS A 12 -1.09 15.93 -3.64
C LYS A 12 -2.39 16.15 -4.39
N ALA A 13 -2.40 15.93 -5.71
CA ALA A 13 -3.58 16.08 -6.55
C ALA A 13 -4.65 15.00 -6.28
N HIS A 14 -4.25 13.84 -5.76
CA HIS A 14 -5.14 12.69 -5.54
C HIS A 14 -5.40 12.38 -4.05
N ALA A 15 -4.70 13.02 -3.13
CA ALA A 15 -4.88 12.86 -1.69
C ALA A 15 -6.05 13.71 -1.15
N THR A 16 -7.26 13.50 -1.69
CA THR A 16 -8.48 14.10 -1.12
C THR A 16 -8.82 13.44 0.22
N PRO A 17 -9.46 14.15 1.16
CA PRO A 17 -9.86 13.58 2.45
C PRO A 17 -10.79 12.37 2.29
N GLU A 18 -11.66 12.40 1.28
CA GLU A 18 -12.56 11.30 0.93
C GLU A 18 -11.79 10.06 0.44
N PHE A 19 -10.85 10.25 -0.48
CA PHE A 19 -10.02 9.14 -0.98
C PHE A 19 -9.19 8.50 0.13
N LEU A 20 -8.58 9.32 0.99
CA LEU A 20 -7.78 8.83 2.11
C LEU A 20 -8.65 8.14 3.17
N GLY A 21 -9.88 8.61 3.39
CA GLY A 21 -10.86 7.94 4.25
C GLY A 21 -11.20 6.56 3.71
N HIS A 22 -11.65 6.49 2.45
CA HIS A 22 -11.98 5.23 1.77
C HIS A 22 -10.80 4.25 1.72
N LEU A 23 -9.58 4.73 1.50
CA LEU A 23 -8.38 3.89 1.52
C LEU A 23 -8.13 3.30 2.91
N GLN A 24 -8.28 4.10 3.97
CA GLN A 24 -8.15 3.62 5.34
C GLN A 24 -9.24 2.62 5.73
N GLU A 25 -10.48 2.81 5.25
CA GLU A 25 -11.58 1.85 5.46
C GLU A 25 -11.24 0.46 4.93
N ILE A 26 -10.59 0.40 3.76
CA ILE A 26 -10.14 -0.86 3.15
C ILE A 26 -8.91 -1.42 3.88
N ILE A 27 -7.89 -0.60 4.13
CA ILE A 27 -6.63 -1.07 4.75
C ILE A 27 -6.84 -1.57 6.19
N TYR A 28 -7.73 -0.94 6.96
CA TYR A 28 -8.05 -1.37 8.33
C TYR A 28 -9.15 -2.43 8.39
N TRP A 29 -9.64 -2.90 7.23
CA TRP A 29 -10.71 -3.88 7.11
C TRP A 29 -12.00 -3.47 7.84
N ARG A 30 -12.31 -2.17 7.89
CA ARG A 30 -13.58 -1.68 8.45
C ARG A 30 -14.78 -2.16 7.64
N ARG A 31 -14.54 -2.49 6.37
CA ARG A 31 -15.52 -3.13 5.50
C ARG A 31 -14.95 -4.46 5.01
N PRO A 32 -15.21 -5.58 5.71
CA PRO A 32 -14.55 -6.86 5.42
C PRO A 32 -14.85 -7.35 3.99
N ILE A 33 -16.10 -7.21 3.52
CA ILE A 33 -16.50 -7.66 2.17
C ILE A 33 -15.77 -6.84 1.08
N PRO A 34 -15.88 -5.49 1.02
CA PRO A 34 -15.09 -4.68 0.10
C PRO A 34 -13.58 -4.94 0.18
N SER A 35 -13.03 -5.10 1.38
CA SER A 35 -11.59 -5.35 1.57
C SER A 35 -11.17 -6.70 0.99
N LEU A 36 -11.98 -7.74 1.18
CA LEU A 36 -11.77 -9.06 0.56
C LEU A 36 -11.85 -8.99 -0.97
N VAL A 37 -12.79 -8.23 -1.53
CA VAL A 37 -12.89 -8.04 -2.98
C VAL A 37 -11.63 -7.37 -3.52
N VAL A 38 -11.13 -6.32 -2.86
CA VAL A 38 -9.88 -5.64 -3.24
C VAL A 38 -8.69 -6.61 -3.16
N LEU A 39 -8.61 -7.41 -2.09
CA LEU A 39 -7.55 -8.41 -1.92
C LEU A 39 -7.60 -9.49 -3.02
N LEU A 40 -8.78 -10.01 -3.34
CA LEU A 40 -8.97 -11.00 -4.40
C LEU A 40 -8.61 -10.44 -5.77
N LEU A 41 -9.05 -9.23 -6.10
CA LEU A 41 -8.71 -8.55 -7.35
C LEU A 41 -7.20 -8.33 -7.46
N THR A 42 -6.58 -7.85 -6.39
CA THR A 42 -5.13 -7.61 -6.35
C THR A 42 -4.36 -8.92 -6.59
N ASN A 43 -4.73 -10.00 -5.90
CA ASN A 43 -4.11 -11.30 -6.08
C ASN A 43 -4.37 -11.89 -7.48
N PHE A 44 -5.56 -11.68 -8.04
CA PHE A 44 -5.86 -12.07 -9.41
C PHE A 44 -4.96 -11.33 -10.42
N PHE A 45 -4.74 -10.02 -10.26
CA PHE A 45 -3.81 -9.27 -11.11
C PHE A 45 -2.38 -9.78 -11.00
N PHE A 46 -1.89 -10.05 -9.78
CA PHE A 46 -0.57 -10.66 -9.59
C PHE A 46 -0.46 -12.03 -10.27
N PHE A 47 -1.49 -12.86 -10.17
CA PHE A 47 -1.56 -14.15 -10.84
C PHE A 47 -1.51 -14.02 -12.37
N VAL A 48 -2.27 -13.08 -12.94
CA VAL A 48 -2.26 -12.80 -14.39
C VAL A 48 -0.87 -12.34 -14.82
N ILE A 49 -0.25 -11.38 -14.12
CA ILE A 49 1.10 -10.89 -14.41
C ILE A 49 2.12 -12.04 -14.33
N TYR A 50 2.00 -12.92 -13.33
CA TYR A 50 2.86 -14.09 -13.19
C TYR A 50 2.73 -15.04 -14.39
N LYS A 51 1.48 -15.39 -14.76
CA LYS A 51 1.20 -16.32 -15.85
C LYS A 51 1.63 -15.79 -17.22
N LEU A 52 1.49 -14.49 -17.44
CA LEU A 52 1.93 -13.86 -18.68
C LEU A 52 3.47 -13.78 -18.79
N ASN A 53 4.20 -14.04 -17.70
CA ASN A 53 5.67 -13.97 -17.65
C ASN A 53 6.21 -12.69 -18.31
N THR A 54 5.52 -11.57 -18.10
CA THR A 54 5.84 -10.33 -18.78
C THR A 54 7.14 -9.76 -18.23
N GLY A 55 8.11 -9.55 -19.12
CA GLY A 55 9.29 -8.76 -18.80
C GLY A 55 8.90 -7.36 -18.32
N CYS A 56 9.83 -6.67 -17.65
CA CYS A 56 9.56 -5.38 -16.99
C CYS A 56 8.84 -4.35 -17.87
N VAL A 57 9.23 -4.23 -19.14
CA VAL A 57 8.61 -3.30 -20.11
C VAL A 57 7.16 -3.69 -20.44
N ALA A 58 6.90 -4.97 -20.67
CA ALA A 58 5.55 -5.46 -20.95
C ALA A 58 4.64 -5.31 -19.73
N THR A 59 5.17 -5.51 -18.52
CA THR A 59 4.47 -5.24 -17.26
C THR A 59 4.13 -3.75 -17.11
N ALA A 60 5.06 -2.84 -17.43
CA ALA A 60 4.80 -1.40 -17.38
C ALA A 60 3.68 -0.99 -18.36
N ILE A 61 3.71 -1.50 -19.60
CA ILE A 61 2.65 -1.22 -20.59
C ILE A 61 1.31 -1.80 -20.12
N LEU A 62 1.29 -3.02 -19.57
CA LEU A 62 0.09 -3.63 -19.01
C LEU A 62 -0.47 -2.80 -17.86
N LEU A 63 0.36 -2.30 -16.94
CA LEU A 63 -0.07 -1.43 -15.85
C LEU A 63 -0.65 -0.10 -16.38
N CYS A 64 -0.04 0.51 -17.40
CA CYS A 64 -0.59 1.70 -18.04
C CYS A 64 -1.95 1.42 -18.69
N ALA A 65 -2.09 0.30 -19.40
CA ALA A 65 -3.34 -0.12 -20.02
C ALA A 65 -4.43 -0.40 -18.97
N LEU A 66 -4.07 -1.09 -17.87
CA LEU A 66 -4.96 -1.33 -16.75
C LEU A 66 -5.38 -0.04 -16.06
N HIS A 67 -4.47 0.92 -15.88
CA HIS A 67 -4.81 2.24 -15.33
C HIS A 67 -5.81 2.99 -16.23
N GLY A 68 -5.58 3.00 -17.54
CA GLY A 68 -6.52 3.58 -18.50
C GLY A 68 -7.88 2.88 -18.48
N GLY A 69 -7.89 1.55 -18.47
CA GLY A 69 -9.11 0.74 -18.38
C GLY A 69 -9.87 0.99 -17.08
N LEU A 70 -9.18 1.05 -15.94
CA LEU A 70 -9.75 1.36 -14.64
C LEU A 70 -10.39 2.75 -14.65
N LYS A 71 -9.72 3.74 -15.25
CA LYS A 71 -10.28 5.09 -15.39
C LYS A 71 -11.58 5.08 -16.18
N VAL A 72 -11.62 4.38 -17.31
CA VAL A 72 -12.85 4.24 -18.13
C VAL A 72 -13.97 3.54 -17.35
N VAL A 73 -13.63 2.51 -16.56
CA VAL A 73 -14.61 1.83 -15.70
C VAL A 73 -15.13 2.77 -14.61
N MET A 74 -14.26 3.53 -13.97
CA MET A 74 -14.65 4.50 -12.94
C MET A 74 -15.49 5.64 -13.52
N ASP A 75 -15.18 6.13 -14.72
CA ASP A 75 -15.96 7.17 -15.38
C ASP A 75 -17.38 6.70 -15.73
N LYS A 76 -17.56 5.40 -16.06
CA LYS A 76 -18.86 4.83 -16.45
C LYS A 76 -19.67 4.24 -15.30
N PHE A 77 -19.00 3.66 -14.31
CA PHE A 77 -19.62 2.87 -13.24
C PHE A 77 -19.21 3.32 -11.84
N GLY A 78 -18.45 4.41 -11.71
CA GLY A 78 -17.90 4.91 -10.45
C GLY A 78 -18.95 5.06 -9.37
N ASP A 79 -20.12 5.64 -9.68
CA ASP A 79 -21.19 5.83 -8.70
C ASP A 79 -21.74 4.50 -8.16
N LYS A 80 -21.87 3.48 -9.02
CA LYS A 80 -22.32 2.14 -8.60
C LYS A 80 -21.25 1.43 -7.78
N ILE A 81 -19.99 1.56 -8.18
CA ILE A 81 -18.85 0.96 -7.48
C ILE A 81 -18.68 1.61 -6.11
N ASN A 82 -18.72 2.93 -6.02
CA ASN A 82 -18.66 3.67 -4.76
C ASN A 82 -19.86 3.35 -3.87
N GLY A 83 -21.06 3.26 -4.44
CA GLY A 83 -22.26 2.79 -3.74
C GLY A 83 -22.07 1.42 -3.13
N PHE A 84 -21.54 0.45 -3.89
CA PHE A 84 -21.30 -0.91 -3.40
C PHE A 84 -20.18 -1.00 -2.36
N LEU A 85 -19.07 -0.27 -2.57
CA LEU A 85 -17.88 -0.37 -1.71
C LEU A 85 -18.02 0.43 -0.41
N PHE A 86 -18.71 1.57 -0.44
CA PHE A 86 -18.71 2.55 0.65
C PHE A 86 -20.10 2.87 1.23
N SER A 87 -21.15 2.16 0.83
CA SER A 87 -22.48 2.27 1.48
C SER A 87 -22.78 1.08 2.39
N PRO A 88 -23.44 1.30 3.54
CA PRO A 88 -23.80 2.58 4.15
C PRO A 88 -22.55 3.32 4.70
N PRO A 89 -22.62 4.63 4.98
CA PRO A 89 -21.55 5.36 5.66
C PRO A 89 -21.21 4.68 7.00
N LEU A 90 -19.92 4.60 7.34
CA LEU A 90 -19.53 4.13 8.67
C LEU A 90 -19.96 5.13 9.74
N GLU A 91 -20.30 4.62 10.92
CA GLU A 91 -20.51 5.48 12.09
C GLU A 91 -19.23 6.25 12.43
N LYS A 92 -19.38 7.48 12.94
CA LYS A 92 -18.22 8.28 13.34
C LYS A 92 -17.46 7.52 14.42
N ASP A 93 -16.17 7.28 14.16
CA ASP A 93 -15.30 6.59 15.09
C ASP A 93 -15.15 7.36 16.41
N SER A 94 -15.10 6.63 17.53
CA SER A 94 -14.61 7.19 18.78
C SER A 94 -13.09 7.36 18.70
N GLU A 95 -12.55 8.45 19.25
CA GLU A 95 -11.12 8.76 19.18
C GLU A 95 -10.22 7.66 19.80
N ASN A 96 -10.79 6.83 20.67
CA ASN A 96 -10.10 5.74 21.36
C ASN A 96 -9.95 4.45 20.54
N ARG A 97 -10.58 4.34 19.37
CA ARG A 97 -10.41 3.17 18.49
C ARG A 97 -9.04 3.19 17.81
N THR A 98 -8.32 2.08 17.92
CA THR A 98 -6.97 1.89 17.32
C THR A 98 -7.01 1.84 15.78
N ASP A 99 -8.13 1.36 15.24
CA ASP A 99 -8.44 1.26 13.81
C ASP A 99 -9.26 2.46 13.30
N ARG A 100 -9.32 3.59 14.03
CA ARG A 100 -10.06 4.78 13.58
C ARG A 100 -9.53 5.35 12.28
N ILE A 101 -10.43 5.89 11.48
CA ILE A 101 -10.06 6.68 10.30
C ILE A 101 -9.38 7.96 10.81
N ARG A 102 -8.10 8.10 10.47
CA ARG A 102 -7.24 9.22 10.85
C ARG A 102 -7.41 10.37 9.87
N SER A 103 -7.26 11.60 10.38
CA SER A 103 -7.36 12.79 9.55
C SER A 103 -6.22 12.85 8.52
N VAL A 104 -6.41 13.65 7.47
CA VAL A 104 -5.39 13.83 6.43
C VAL A 104 -4.09 14.36 7.04
N GLU A 105 -4.17 15.23 8.03
CA GLU A 105 -3.03 15.81 8.74
C GLU A 105 -2.25 14.73 9.51
N GLU A 106 -2.95 13.84 10.21
CA GLU A 106 -2.34 12.74 10.96
C GLU A 106 -1.63 11.76 10.01
N VAL A 107 -2.30 11.37 8.92
CA VAL A 107 -1.73 10.48 7.89
C VAL A 107 -0.53 11.16 7.23
N THR A 108 -0.63 12.44 6.88
CA THR A 108 0.46 13.17 6.26
C THR A 108 1.65 13.31 7.21
N ALA A 109 1.41 13.56 8.51
CA ALA A 109 2.47 13.60 9.51
C ALA A 109 3.19 12.24 9.62
N PHE A 110 2.44 11.14 9.63
CA PHE A 110 3.00 9.79 9.61
C PHE A 110 3.84 9.54 8.35
N VAL A 111 3.28 9.81 7.17
CA VAL A 111 3.97 9.62 5.88
C VAL A 111 5.22 10.51 5.79
N LYS A 112 5.19 11.72 6.36
CA LYS A 112 6.35 12.64 6.38
C LYS A 112 7.56 12.04 7.09
N THR A 113 7.35 11.28 8.17
CA THR A 113 8.42 10.55 8.86
C THR A 113 9.13 9.59 7.92
N TYR A 114 8.37 8.84 7.11
CA TYR A 114 8.94 7.92 6.12
C TYR A 114 9.54 8.62 4.91
N HIS A 115 8.93 9.73 4.49
CA HIS A 115 9.43 10.56 3.40
C HIS A 115 10.83 11.09 3.69
N ASN A 116 11.15 11.39 4.96
CA ASN A 116 12.49 11.81 5.36
C ASN A 116 13.55 10.71 5.14
N TYR A 117 13.23 9.43 5.36
CA TYR A 117 14.15 8.33 5.06
C TYR A 117 14.39 8.17 3.56
N VAL A 118 13.33 8.32 2.75
CA VAL A 118 13.44 8.29 1.28
C VAL A 118 14.28 9.46 0.79
N LYS A 119 14.02 10.67 1.32
CA LYS A 119 14.81 11.86 1.01
C LYS A 119 16.29 11.67 1.40
N PHE A 120 16.56 11.12 2.58
CA PHE A 120 17.92 10.78 3.00
C PHE A 120 18.60 9.82 2.01
N ALA A 121 17.91 8.79 1.54
CA ALA A 121 18.46 7.87 0.55
C ALA A 121 18.74 8.55 -0.81
N ILE A 122 17.85 9.44 -1.25
CA ILE A 122 18.04 10.24 -2.48
C ILE A 122 19.22 11.20 -2.34
N ASP A 123 19.30 11.92 -1.21
CA ASP A 123 20.39 12.84 -0.91
C ASP A 123 21.72 12.10 -0.83
N TRP A 124 21.75 10.93 -0.21
CA TRP A 124 22.92 10.04 -0.18
C TRP A 124 23.33 9.58 -1.59
N LEU A 125 22.37 9.20 -2.44
CA LEU A 125 22.66 8.80 -3.82
C LEU A 125 23.22 9.97 -4.65
N ASN A 126 22.64 11.16 -4.48
CA ASN A 126 23.11 12.37 -5.15
C ASN A 126 24.52 12.75 -4.67
N ASP A 127 24.82 12.58 -3.39
CA ASP A 127 26.16 12.78 -2.82
C ASP A 127 27.14 11.74 -3.39
N TYR A 128 26.77 10.46 -3.44
CA TYR A 128 27.57 9.41 -4.06
C TYR A 128 27.94 9.70 -5.51
N LEU A 129 26.99 10.18 -6.31
CA LEU A 129 27.20 10.51 -7.72
C LEU A 129 28.17 11.69 -7.90
N LYS A 130 28.25 12.62 -6.94
CA LYS A 130 29.13 13.79 -6.98
C LYS A 130 30.49 13.54 -6.32
N HIS A 131 30.51 12.75 -5.25
CA HIS A 131 31.66 12.52 -4.39
C HIS A 131 31.86 11.02 -4.16
N GLN A 132 32.55 10.40 -5.12
CA GLN A 132 32.85 8.97 -5.11
C GLN A 132 33.96 8.64 -4.10
N THR A 133 33.56 8.26 -2.88
CA THR A 133 34.49 7.74 -1.86
C THR A 133 34.47 6.21 -1.80
N ILE A 134 35.55 5.60 -1.29
CA ILE A 134 35.63 4.15 -1.06
C ILE A 134 34.51 3.68 -0.11
N LYS A 135 34.21 4.45 0.94
CA LYS A 135 33.13 4.12 1.88
C LYS A 135 31.77 4.07 1.17
N SER A 136 31.49 5.03 0.30
CA SER A 136 30.26 5.06 -0.48
C SER A 136 30.15 3.89 -1.47
N HIS A 137 31.28 3.45 -2.05
CA HIS A 137 31.33 2.25 -2.91
C HIS A 137 30.98 0.99 -2.13
N VAL A 138 31.54 0.81 -0.92
CA VAL A 138 31.22 -0.36 -0.08
C VAL A 138 29.73 -0.41 0.27
N ILE A 139 29.13 0.74 0.61
CA ILE A 139 27.69 0.83 0.91
C ILE A 139 26.85 0.55 -0.35
N PHE A 140 27.24 1.09 -1.50
CA PHE A 140 26.54 0.87 -2.77
C PHE A 140 26.59 -0.60 -3.19
N PHE A 141 27.78 -1.20 -3.25
CA PHE A 141 27.92 -2.60 -3.64
C PHE A 141 27.32 -3.55 -2.59
N GLY A 142 27.44 -3.23 -1.29
CA GLY A 142 26.80 -4.01 -0.23
C GLY A 142 25.28 -4.00 -0.33
N SER A 143 24.67 -2.84 -0.58
CA SER A 143 23.22 -2.73 -0.78
C SER A 143 22.75 -3.36 -2.09
N ALA A 144 23.51 -3.21 -3.18
CA ALA A 144 23.23 -3.88 -4.45
C ALA A 144 23.33 -5.41 -4.34
N PHE A 145 24.34 -5.92 -3.62
CA PHE A 145 24.50 -7.34 -3.36
C PHE A 145 23.36 -7.90 -2.51
N ALA A 146 22.98 -7.21 -1.44
CA ALA A 146 21.82 -7.58 -0.64
C ALA A 146 20.53 -7.59 -1.47
N ALA A 147 20.31 -6.53 -2.27
CA ALA A 147 19.16 -6.44 -3.17
C ALA A 147 19.16 -7.57 -4.22
N PHE A 148 20.32 -7.94 -4.76
CA PHE A 148 20.48 -9.07 -5.67
C PHE A 148 20.10 -10.39 -5.00
N PHE A 149 20.58 -10.67 -3.79
CA PHE A 149 20.22 -11.88 -3.06
C PHE A 149 18.72 -11.95 -2.76
N VAL A 150 18.15 -10.87 -2.25
CA VAL A 150 16.71 -10.78 -1.97
C VAL A 150 15.90 -11.00 -3.25
N THR A 151 16.27 -10.33 -4.34
CA THR A 151 15.57 -10.46 -5.63
C THR A 151 15.76 -11.85 -6.24
N THR A 152 16.89 -12.52 -6.01
CA THR A 152 17.14 -13.89 -6.48
C THR A 152 16.33 -14.92 -5.70
N LEU A 153 16.24 -14.77 -4.37
CA LEU A 153 15.50 -15.69 -3.50
C LEU A 153 13.98 -15.61 -3.71
N PHE A 154 13.44 -14.40 -3.77
CA PHE A 154 11.99 -14.19 -3.86
C PHE A 154 11.49 -13.98 -5.29
N GLY A 155 12.38 -13.65 -6.23
CA GLY A 155 12.00 -13.04 -7.50
C GLY A 155 11.47 -11.62 -7.30
N THR A 156 11.62 -10.75 -8.30
CA THR A 156 10.99 -9.42 -8.27
C THR A 156 9.47 -9.53 -8.10
N TRP A 157 8.85 -10.50 -8.79
CA TRP A 157 7.41 -10.75 -8.67
C TRP A 157 7.01 -11.17 -7.26
N GLY A 158 7.70 -12.14 -6.65
CA GLY A 158 7.36 -12.64 -5.32
C GLY A 158 7.56 -11.59 -4.24
N LEU A 159 8.60 -10.76 -4.36
CA LEU A 159 8.82 -9.64 -3.46
C LEU A 159 7.67 -8.61 -3.56
N CYS A 160 7.28 -8.20 -4.77
CA CYS A 160 6.14 -7.30 -4.95
C CYS A 160 4.84 -7.90 -4.41
N PHE A 161 4.58 -9.18 -4.70
CA PHE A 161 3.41 -9.90 -4.21
C PHE A 161 3.32 -9.91 -2.68
N VAL A 162 4.43 -10.26 -2.00
CA VAL A 162 4.51 -10.29 -0.54
C VAL A 162 4.32 -8.89 0.04
N LEU A 163 5.01 -7.89 -0.50
CA LEU A 163 4.91 -6.51 0.00
C LEU A 163 3.50 -5.95 -0.15
N THR A 164 2.84 -6.16 -1.30
CA THR A 164 1.47 -5.67 -1.49
C THR A 164 0.47 -6.39 -0.58
N ASN A 165 0.56 -7.71 -0.45
CA ASN A 165 -0.32 -8.44 0.48
C ASN A 165 -0.04 -8.07 1.94
N ALA A 166 1.22 -7.87 2.32
CA ALA A 166 1.58 -7.38 3.65
C ALA A 166 0.99 -5.99 3.89
N PHE A 167 1.11 -5.07 2.93
CA PHE A 167 0.53 -3.74 3.03
C PHE A 167 -0.99 -3.76 3.20
N LEU A 168 -1.69 -4.66 2.51
CA LEU A 168 -3.16 -4.78 2.59
C LEU A 168 -3.67 -5.52 3.83
N THR A 169 -2.84 -6.34 4.48
CA THR A 169 -3.29 -7.26 5.54
C THR A 169 -2.70 -6.92 6.91
N VAL A 170 -1.43 -6.54 6.98
CA VAL A 170 -0.73 -6.28 8.24
C VAL A 170 -1.35 -5.14 9.04
N PRO A 171 -1.72 -3.99 8.45
CA PRO A 171 -2.37 -2.91 9.21
C PRO A 171 -3.69 -3.37 9.86
N ALA A 172 -4.50 -4.15 9.14
CA ALA A 172 -5.73 -4.71 9.69
C ALA A 172 -5.43 -5.69 10.85
N LEU A 173 -4.47 -6.60 10.67
CA LEU A 173 -4.07 -7.57 11.69
C LEU A 173 -3.48 -6.95 12.96
N LEU A 174 -2.94 -5.72 12.89
CA LEU A 174 -2.32 -5.07 14.05
C LEU A 174 -3.26 -4.06 14.74
N LEU A 175 -4.21 -3.48 14.02
CA LEU A 175 -4.99 -2.35 14.50
C LEU A 175 -6.46 -2.70 14.77
N ASN A 176 -6.99 -3.74 14.13
CA ASN A 176 -8.41 -4.10 14.22
C ASN A 176 -8.69 -4.93 15.47
N THR A 177 -9.19 -4.27 16.51
CA THR A 177 -9.54 -4.88 17.81
C THR A 177 -10.68 -5.89 17.70
N GLU A 178 -11.62 -5.70 16.78
CA GLU A 178 -12.73 -6.64 16.54
C GLU A 178 -12.22 -7.94 15.90
N LEU A 179 -11.27 -7.84 14.97
CA LEU A 179 -10.60 -9.00 14.38
C LEU A 179 -9.82 -9.78 15.45
N HIS A 180 -9.09 -9.08 16.34
CA HIS A 180 -8.42 -9.72 17.47
C HIS A 180 -9.41 -10.41 18.41
N ALA A 181 -10.55 -9.78 18.72
CA ALA A 181 -11.59 -10.37 19.56
C ALA A 181 -12.18 -11.64 18.91
N PHE A 182 -12.49 -11.59 17.61
CA PHE A 182 -13.00 -12.74 16.86
C PHE A 182 -11.99 -13.90 16.81
N ILE A 183 -10.72 -13.62 16.54
CA ILE A 183 -9.65 -14.63 16.52
C ILE A 183 -9.51 -15.27 17.90
N ASN A 184 -9.47 -14.46 18.97
CA ASN A 184 -9.37 -14.96 20.34
C ASN A 184 -10.58 -15.80 20.74
N GLU A 185 -11.80 -15.40 20.36
CA GLU A 185 -13.00 -16.19 20.61
C GLU A 185 -12.95 -17.55 19.88
N LYS A 186 -12.52 -17.57 18.62
CA LYS A 186 -12.36 -18.81 17.84
C LYS A 186 -11.23 -19.71 18.33
N MET A 187 -10.11 -19.15 18.78
CA MET A 187 -8.98 -19.92 19.30
C MET A 187 -9.25 -20.47 20.72
N ASN A 188 -10.08 -19.78 21.51
CA ASN A 188 -10.43 -20.20 22.87
C ASN A 188 -11.70 -21.07 22.94
N LYS A 189 -12.37 -21.36 21.81
CA LYS A 189 -13.47 -22.32 21.81
C LYS A 189 -12.92 -23.73 22.08
N PRO A 190 -13.40 -24.43 23.13
CA PRO A 190 -12.98 -25.80 23.38
C PRO A 190 -13.35 -26.65 22.16
N LYS A 191 -12.40 -27.45 21.68
CA LYS A 191 -12.67 -28.46 20.65
C LYS A 191 -13.77 -29.36 21.19
N THR A 192 -14.94 -29.26 20.59
CA THR A 192 -16.04 -30.17 20.86
C THR A 192 -15.72 -31.41 20.04
N ASP A 193 -15.15 -32.40 20.72
CA ASP A 193 -14.95 -33.75 20.18
C ASP A 193 -16.30 -34.43 19.91
#